data_AF-A0A1Q7PKW6-F1
#
_entry.id   AF-A0A1Q7PKW6-F1
#
_cell.length_a   1.000
_cell.length_b   1.000
_cell.length_c   1.000
_cell.angle_alpha   90.00
_cell.angle_beta   90.00
_cell.angle_gamma   90.00
#
_symmetry.space_group_name_H-M   'P 1'
#
loop_
_entity.id
_entity.type
_entity.pdbx_description
1 polymer ?
#
loop_
_entity_poly.entity_id
_entity_poly.type
_entity_poly.pdbx_seq_one_letter_code
_entity_poly.pdbx_strand_id
1 'polypeptide(L)' 'MPMVQTVEQATQIAVDFVRKYYSFAFPISARKETSRWIVDLDISYFKPSYVRVRIFGETGLVEDFRVTLGPLL' A
#
# COMPACT_ATOMS: atom_id res chain seq x y z
N MET A 1 14.25 -10.16 1.08
CA MET A 1 13.78 -9.55 2.34
C MET A 1 13.14 -10.65 3.17
N PRO A 2 13.18 -10.60 4.50
CA PRO A 2 12.48 -11.57 5.34
C PRO A 2 10.96 -11.48 5.12
N MET A 3 10.26 -12.59 5.38
CA MET A 3 8.79 -12.67 5.35
C MET A 3 8.17 -11.49 6.11
N VAL A 4 7.15 -10.86 5.53
CA VAL A 4 6.40 -9.75 6.13
C VAL A 4 5.46 -10.31 7.19
N GLN A 5 5.82 -10.09 8.45
CA GLN A 5 5.11 -10.66 9.59
C GLN A 5 4.15 -9.66 10.25
N THR A 6 4.41 -8.35 10.09
CA THR A 6 3.64 -7.33 10.80
C THR A 6 3.00 -6.32 9.87
N VAL A 7 1.96 -5.65 10.39
CA VAL A 7 1.23 -4.58 9.73
C VAL A 7 2.18 -3.42 9.39
N GLU A 8 3.09 -3.10 10.30
CA GLU A 8 4.05 -2.00 10.17
C GLU A 8 5.03 -2.27 9.03
N GLN A 9 5.53 -3.51 8.91
CA GLN A 9 6.42 -3.91 7.82
C GLN A 9 5.72 -3.79 6.46
N ALA A 10 4.50 -4.32 6.35
CA ALA A 10 3.71 -4.20 5.13
C ALA A 10 3.45 -2.74 4.75
N THR A 11 3.09 -1.93 5.75
CA THR A 11 2.82 -0.50 5.59
C THR A 11 4.07 0.23 5.11
N GLN A 12 5.23 -0.03 5.70
CA GLN A 12 6.48 0.61 5.31
C GLN A 12 6.86 0.26 3.87
N ILE A 13 6.75 -1.01 3.47
CA ILE A 13 6.99 -1.44 2.08
C ILE A 13 6.07 -0.70 1.11
N ALA A 14 4.78 -0.59 1.43
CA ALA A 14 3.82 0.11 0.59
C ALA A 14 4.13 1.61 0.46
N VAL A 15 4.46 2.28 1.58
CA VAL A 15 4.83 3.70 1.59
C VAL A 15 6.10 3.95 0.76
N ASP A 16 7.14 3.14 0.97
CA ASP A 16 8.41 3.26 0.23
C ASP A 16 8.24 2.99 -1.27
N PHE A 17 7.32 2.09 -1.63
CA PHE A 17 6.95 1.88 -3.02
C PHE A 17 6.22 3.09 -3.62
N VAL A 18 5.17 3.58 -2.96
CA VAL A 18 4.31 4.65 -3.49
C VAL A 18 5.04 5.99 -3.56
N ARG A 19 5.95 6.28 -2.63
CA ARG A 19 6.77 7.51 -2.62
C ARG A 19 7.70 7.67 -3.83
N LYS A 20 7.93 6.60 -4.60
CA LYS A 20 8.67 6.67 -5.87
C LYS A 20 7.89 7.41 -6.96
N TYR A 21 6.56 7.48 -6.83
CA TYR A 21 5.66 8.04 -7.84
C TYR A 21 4.84 9.23 -7.32
N TYR A 22 4.61 9.30 -6.01
CA TYR A 22 3.77 10.32 -5.37
C TYR A 22 4.52 11.02 -4.25
N SER A 23 4.41 12.34 -4.18
CA SER A 23 5.03 13.13 -3.09
C SER A 23 4.39 12.88 -1.73
N PHE A 24 3.14 12.43 -1.71
CA PHE A 24 2.35 12.16 -0.51
C PHE A 24 1.89 10.71 -0.52
N ALA A 25 2.06 10.04 0.61
CA ALA A 25 1.61 8.67 0.83
C ALA A 25 1.32 8.52 2.32
N PHE A 26 0.04 8.51 2.68
CA PHE A 26 -0.42 8.40 4.07
C PHE A 26 -1.17 7.07 4.25
N PRO A 27 -0.71 6.16 5.11
CA PRO A 27 -1.40 4.91 5.38
C PRO A 27 -2.81 5.14 5.94
N ILE A 28 -3.81 4.53 5.30
CA ILE A 28 -5.20 4.51 5.78
C ILE A 28 -5.48 3.20 6.52
N SER A 29 -5.12 2.07 5.89
CA SER A 29 -5.31 0.75 6.48
C SER A 29 -4.29 -0.24 5.94
N ALA A 30 -3.99 -1.26 6.73
CA ALA A 30 -3.17 -2.38 6.32
C ALA A 30 -3.74 -3.66 6.95
N ARG A 31 -3.93 -4.69 6.13
CA ARG A 31 -4.52 -5.96 6.56
C ARG A 31 -3.91 -7.14 5.82
N LYS A 32 -3.94 -8.30 6.46
CA LYS A 32 -3.50 -9.57 5.85
C LYS A 32 -4.69 -10.29 5.24
N GLU A 33 -4.60 -10.61 3.96
CA GLU A 33 -5.56 -11.46 3.24
C GLU A 33 -4.84 -12.72 2.76
N THR A 34 -5.11 -13.85 3.44
CA THR A 34 -4.47 -15.15 3.17
C THR A 34 -2.94 -15.06 3.22
N SER A 35 -2.25 -15.05 2.08
CA SER A 35 -0.79 -14.98 1.93
C SER A 35 -0.29 -13.59 1.53
N ARG A 36 -1.18 -12.61 1.43
CA ARG A 36 -0.91 -11.26 0.94
C ARG A 36 -1.18 -10.23 2.03
N TRP A 37 -0.45 -9.13 1.94
CA TRP A 37 -0.78 -7.90 2.65
C TRP A 37 -1.43 -6.92 1.68
N ILE A 38 -2.51 -6.29 2.12
CA ILE A 38 -3.19 -5.23 1.39
C ILE A 38 -3.05 -3.97 2.22
N VAL A 39 -2.46 -2.94 1.61
CA VAL A 39 -2.25 -1.64 2.23
C VAL A 39 -2.94 -0.58 1.38
N ASP A 40 -3.84 0.16 2.01
CA ASP A 40 -4.55 1.29 1.39
C ASP A 40 -3.90 2.59 1.86
N LEU A 41 -3.52 3.45 0.91
CA LEU A 41 -2.80 4.70 1.08
C LEU A 41 -3.60 5.87 0.49
N ASP A 42 -3.64 7.00 1.19
CA ASP A 42 -4.04 8.29 0.64
C ASP A 42 -2.84 8.93 -0.06
N ILE A 43 -3.02 9.31 -1.32
CA ILE A 43 -2.02 10.01 -2.15
C ILE A 43 -2.56 11.36 -2.64
N SER A 44 -3.61 11.88 -2.00
CA SER A 44 -4.29 13.10 -2.40
C SER A 44 -3.37 14.30 -2.31
N TYR A 45 -3.27 15.05 -3.41
CA TYR A 45 -2.63 16.36 -3.42
C TYR A 45 -3.65 17.48 -3.62
N PHE A 46 -4.41 17.41 -4.72
CA PHE A 46 -5.49 18.36 -5.03
C PHE A 46 -6.90 17.76 -5.06
N LYS A 47 -6.99 16.44 -5.30
CA LYS A 47 -8.26 15.71 -5.37
C LYS A 47 -8.11 14.36 -4.66
N PRO A 48 -9.20 13.82 -4.07
CA PRO A 48 -9.20 12.50 -3.47
C PRO A 48 -8.62 11.46 -4.42
N SER A 49 -7.51 10.86 -4.01
CA SER A 49 -6.78 9.86 -4.78
C SER A 49 -6.21 8.83 -3.82
N TYR A 50 -6.45 7.56 -4.10
CA TYR A 50 -6.11 6.47 -3.20
C TYR A 50 -5.32 5.40 -3.95
N VAL A 51 -4.42 4.72 -3.25
CA VAL A 51 -3.67 3.58 -3.79
C VAL A 51 -3.86 2.38 -2.90
N ARG A 52 -4.25 1.26 -3.50
CA ARG A 52 -4.20 -0.06 -2.86
C ARG A 52 -2.98 -0.80 -3.36
N VAL A 53 -2.06 -1.15 -2.46
CA VAL A 53 -0.86 -1.94 -2.74
C VAL A 53 -1.07 -3.36 -2.21
N ARG A 54 -0.81 -4.36 -3.05
CA ARG A 54 -0.78 -5.77 -2.67
C ARG A 54 0.66 -6.25 -2.58
N ILE A 55 1.00 -6.91 -1.49
CA ILE A 55 2.36 -7.35 -1.19
C ILE A 55 2.32 -8.85 -0.86
N PHE A 56 3.24 -9.63 -1.45
CA PHE A 56 3.43 -11.02 -1.05
C PHE A 56 3.99 -11.10 0.36
N GLY A 57 3.29 -11.79 1.26
CA GLY A 57 3.73 -11.95 2.64
C GLY A 57 5.06 -12.71 2.75
N GLU A 58 5.28 -13.69 1.89
CA GLU A 58 6.47 -14.55 1.93
C GLU A 58 7.76 -13.82 1.51
N THR A 59 7.66 -12.92 0.53
CA THR A 59 8.84 -12.30 -0.10
C THR A 59 8.98 -10.81 0.19
N GLY A 60 7.90 -10.15 0.60
CA GLY A 60 7.82 -8.69 0.74
C GLY A 60 7.81 -7.94 -0.60
N LEU A 61 7.66 -8.65 -1.73
CA LEU A 61 7.57 -8.03 -3.04
C LEU A 61 6.16 -7.49 -3.29
N VAL A 62 6.08 -6.33 -3.93
CA VAL A 62 4.82 -5.78 -4.42
C VAL A 62 4.32 -6.67 -5.55
N GLU A 63 3.13 -7.24 -5.38
CA GLU A 63 2.45 -8.05 -6.39
C GLU A 63 1.76 -7.14 -7.42
N ASP A 64 1.02 -6.15 -6.94
CA ASP A 64 0.17 -5.28 -7.75
C ASP A 64 -0.13 -3.99 -6.98
N PHE A 65 -0.50 -2.94 -7.70
CA PHE A 65 -1.07 -1.73 -7.10
C PHE A 65 -2.17 -1.15 -7.99
N ARG A 66 -3.23 -0.65 -7.35
CA ARG A 66 -4.35 0.00 -8.04
C ARG A 66 -4.54 1.41 -7.52
N VAL A 67 -4.57 2.36 -8.45
CA VAL A 67 -4.90 3.76 -8.17
C VAL A 67 -6.38 3.99 -8.42
N THR A 68 -7.06 4.62 -7.46
CA THR A 68 -8.43 5.08 -7.58
C THR A 68 -8.43 6.60 -7.50
N LEU A 69 -8.90 7.24 -8.57
CA LEU A 69 -9.09 8.69 -8.63
C LEU A 69 -10.55 9.02 -8.32
N GLY A 70 -10.78 9.92 -7.36
CA GLY A 70 -12.13 10.22 -6.85
C GLY A 70 -12.43 9.56 -5.50
N PRO A 71 -13.64 9.73 -4.95
CA PRO A 71 -14.01 9.21 -3.63
C PRO A 71 -13.91 7.68 -3.58
N LEU A 72 -13.54 7.14 -2.41
CA LEU A 72 -13.66 5.71 -2.11
C LEU A 72 -15.16 5.35 -2.13
N LEU A 73 -15.60 4.64 -3.16
CA LEU A 73 -16.93 4.05 -3.27
C LEU A 73 -16.95 2.66 -2.64
#